data_AF-A0A969JZ00-F1
#
_entry.id   AF-A0A969JZ00-F1
#
_cell.length_a   1.000
_cell.length_b   1.000
_cell.length_c   1.000
_cell.angle_alpha   90.00
_cell.angle_beta   90.00
_cell.angle_gamma   90.00
#
_symmetry.space_group_name_H-M   'P 1'
#
loop_
_entity.id
_entity.type
_entity.pdbx_description
1 polymer ?
#
loop_
_entity_poly.entity_id
_entity_poly.type
_entity_poly.pdbx_seq_one_letter_code
_entity_poly.pdbx_strand_id
1 'polypeptide(L)'
;SMAAFVPASRALTWQLTDAQGDGVVRERYWLTFAPGEVRVCASCHGLSDLDQAGHSVPTNPPLALLELLQWWQTIQSLEPQVYLPLITR
;
A
#
# COMPACT_ATOMS: atom_id res chain seq x y z
N SER A 1 0.12 2.25 -10.95
CA SER A 1 0.63 2.28 -9.57
C SER A 1 -0.31 1.48 -8.68
N MET A 2 0.11 1.07 -7.49
CA MET A 2 -0.75 0.36 -6.52
C MET A 2 -0.41 0.82 -5.10
N ALA A 3 -1.38 0.72 -4.20
CA ALA A 3 -1.19 0.94 -2.76
C ALA A 3 -2.19 0.07 -1.99
N ALA A 4 -1.81 -0.38 -0.80
CA ALA A 4 -2.66 -1.21 0.05
C ALA A 4 -2.34 -0.99 1.53
N PHE A 5 -3.35 -1.14 2.38
CA PHE A 5 -3.12 -1.37 3.80
C PHE A 5 -2.68 -2.82 4.01
N VAL A 6 -1.67 -3.01 4.85
CA VAL A 6 -1.12 -4.33 5.14
C VAL A 6 -1.05 -4.57 6.65
N PRO A 7 -1.08 -5.83 7.11
CA PRO A 7 -0.94 -6.13 8.53
C PRO A 7 0.43 -5.70 9.06
N ALA A 8 0.42 -4.89 10.12
CA ALA A 8 1.64 -4.58 10.86
C ALA A 8 2.18 -5.83 11.58
N SER A 9 3.51 -5.90 11.76
CA SER A 9 4.18 -6.99 12.47
C SER A 9 3.85 -8.39 11.93
N ARG A 10 3.67 -8.51 10.61
CA ARG A 10 3.55 -9.78 9.88
C ARG A 10 4.54 -9.79 8.73
N ALA A 11 5.09 -10.98 8.44
CA ALA A 11 5.92 -11.20 7.26
C ALA A 11 5.02 -11.20 6.02
N LEU A 12 5.40 -10.39 5.03
CA LEU A 12 4.67 -10.18 3.80
C LEU A 12 5.58 -10.38 2.59
N THR A 13 4.98 -10.82 1.50
CA THR A 13 5.53 -10.82 0.14
C THR A 13 4.39 -10.43 -0.81
N TRP A 14 4.71 -10.01 -2.02
CA TRP A 14 3.75 -9.67 -3.06
C TRP A 14 4.28 -10.05 -4.44
N GLN A 15 3.38 -10.09 -5.41
CA GLN A 15 3.73 -10.31 -6.81
C GLN A 15 2.88 -9.45 -7.74
N LEU A 16 3.47 -9.01 -8.83
CA LEU A 16 2.73 -8.50 -9.99
C LEU A 16 2.27 -9.69 -10.82
N THR A 17 1.04 -9.64 -11.31
CA THR A 17 0.46 -10.66 -12.18
C THR A 17 0.18 -10.09 -13.56
N ASP A 18 0.16 -10.95 -14.58
CA ASP A 18 -0.43 -10.61 -15.88
C ASP A 18 -1.97 -10.64 -15.83
N ALA A 19 -2.59 -10.50 -17.01
CA ALA A 19 -4.05 -10.48 -17.15
C ALA A 19 -4.70 -11.87 -16.89
N GLN A 20 -3.92 -12.94 -16.94
CA GLN A 20 -4.37 -14.31 -16.66
C GLN A 20 -4.18 -14.67 -15.18
N GLY A 21 -3.49 -13.82 -14.41
CA GLY A 21 -3.19 -14.02 -13.00
C GLY A 21 -1.83 -14.68 -12.74
N ASP A 22 -1.04 -14.94 -13.78
CA ASP A 22 0.28 -15.54 -13.65
C ASP A 22 1.28 -14.49 -13.15
N GLY A 23 2.06 -14.85 -12.13
CA GLY A 23 3.02 -13.91 -11.55
C GLY A 23 4.19 -13.62 -12.48
N VAL A 24 4.40 -12.34 -12.81
CA VAL A 24 5.47 -11.83 -13.69
C VAL A 24 6.66 -11.25 -12.91
N VAL A 25 6.41 -10.66 -11.75
CA VAL A 25 7.45 -10.12 -10.84
C VAL A 25 7.07 -10.52 -9.41
N ARG A 26 8.03 -11.00 -8.61
CA ARG A 26 7.81 -11.47 -7.24
C ARG A 26 8.80 -10.83 -6.30
N GLU A 27 8.31 -10.28 -5.21
CA GLU A 27 9.13 -9.91 -4.06
C GLU A 27 9.67 -11.19 -3.42
N ARG A 28 10.99 -11.32 -3.33
CA ARG A 28 11.64 -12.53 -2.81
C ARG A 28 12.05 -12.39 -1.35
N TYR A 29 11.93 -11.20 -0.79
CA TYR A 29 12.15 -10.96 0.62
C TYR A 29 10.85 -11.04 1.41
N TRP A 30 10.98 -11.49 2.65
CA TRP A 30 9.95 -11.29 3.65
C TRP A 30 10.11 -9.92 4.26
N LEU A 31 9.10 -9.07 4.08
CA LEU A 31 9.10 -7.72 4.61
C LEU A 31 8.11 -7.59 5.75
N THR A 32 8.47 -6.80 6.75
CA THR A 32 7.62 -6.46 7.89
C THR A 32 7.46 -4.95 7.98
N PHE A 33 6.30 -4.52 8.43
CA PHE A 33 5.97 -3.11 8.66
C PHE A 33 5.69 -2.86 10.14
N ALA A 34 6.21 -1.76 10.67
CA ALA A 34 5.81 -1.28 11.99
C ALA A 34 4.38 -0.69 11.96
N PRO A 35 3.65 -0.65 13.09
CA PRO A 35 2.36 0.04 13.15
C PRO A 35 2.51 1.51 12.73
N GLY A 36 1.70 1.94 11.76
CA GLY A 36 1.72 3.30 11.21
C GLY A 36 2.83 3.60 10.20
N GLU A 37 3.68 2.62 9.86
CA GLU A 37 4.71 2.79 8.83
C GLU A 37 4.08 2.95 7.44
N VAL A 38 4.57 3.94 6.69
CA VAL A 38 4.26 4.12 5.25
C VAL A 38 5.55 3.94 4.47
N ARG A 39 5.53 3.05 3.48
CA ARG A 39 6.66 2.81 2.56
C ARG A 39 6.22 2.99 1.12
N VAL A 40 7.06 3.66 0.33
CA VAL A 40 6.81 3.94 -1.09
C VAL A 40 8.03 3.53 -1.91
N CYS A 41 7.79 2.85 -3.02
CA CYS A 41 8.82 2.48 -3.99
C CYS A 41 8.43 3.02 -5.38
N ALA A 42 9.39 3.60 -6.10
CA ALA A 42 9.19 4.08 -7.47
C ALA A 42 9.12 2.93 -8.49
N SER A 43 9.72 1.79 -8.17
CA SER A 43 9.78 0.59 -9.03
C SER A 43 9.80 -0.68 -8.18
N CYS A 44 9.54 -1.84 -8.80
CA CYS A 44 9.56 -3.15 -8.13
C CYS A 44 10.97 -3.63 -7.77
N HIS A 45 12.00 -3.02 -8.35
CA HIS A 45 13.39 -3.12 -7.89
C HIS A 45 14.08 -1.77 -8.14
N GLY A 46 15.16 -1.49 -7.40
CA GLY A 46 15.99 -0.31 -7.66
C GLY A 46 16.58 -0.37 -9.05
N LEU A 47 16.37 0.66 -9.87
CA LEU A 47 16.90 0.70 -11.24
C LEU A 47 18.42 0.82 -11.18
N SER A 48 19.13 0.07 -12.03
CA SER A 48 20.55 0.32 -12.28
C SER A 48 20.69 1.54 -13.19
N ASP A 49 20.03 1.49 -14.36
CA ASP A 49 19.92 2.62 -15.30
C ASP A 49 18.48 2.76 -15.83
N LEU A 50 17.93 1.64 -16.34
CA LEU A 50 16.57 1.54 -16.85
C LEU A 50 15.81 0.41 -16.14
N ASP A 51 14.48 0.47 -16.20
CA ASP A 51 13.61 -0.62 -15.78
C ASP A 51 13.56 -1.76 -16.81
N GLN A 52 12.86 -2.84 -16.47
CA GLN A 52 12.69 -4.01 -17.34
C GLN A 52 12.00 -3.71 -18.69
N ALA A 53 11.41 -2.53 -18.85
CA ALA A 53 10.77 -2.07 -20.07
C ALA A 53 11.54 -0.91 -20.76
N GLY A 54 12.75 -0.59 -20.28
CA GLY A 54 13.61 0.44 -20.87
C GLY A 54 13.28 1.87 -20.44
N HIS A 55 12.47 2.07 -19.40
CA HIS A 55 12.16 3.40 -18.87
C HIS A 55 13.15 3.85 -17.81
N SER A 56 13.34 5.16 -17.68
CA SER A 56 14.09 5.78 -16.59
C SER A 56 13.26 5.80 -15.29
N VAL A 57 13.87 6.29 -14.20
CA VAL A 57 13.20 6.42 -12.90
C VAL A 57 11.89 7.19 -13.04
N PRO A 58 10.76 6.65 -12.54
CA PRO A 58 9.49 7.35 -12.56
C PRO A 58 9.55 8.67 -11.78
N THR A 59 9.08 9.75 -12.41
CA THR A 59 9.00 11.11 -11.80
C THR A 59 7.58 11.50 -11.41
N ASN A 60 6.59 10.68 -11.77
CA ASN A 60 5.19 10.92 -11.43
C ASN A 60 4.93 10.71 -9.92
N PRO A 61 3.95 11.41 -9.34
CA PRO A 61 3.56 11.20 -7.95
C PRO A 61 2.97 9.79 -7.73
N PRO A 62 2.99 9.28 -6.48
CA PRO A 62 2.42 7.98 -6.12
C PRO A 62 0.89 8.06 -6.01
N LEU A 63 0.22 8.21 -7.16
CA LEU A 63 -1.23 8.46 -7.25
C LEU A 63 -2.08 7.45 -6.46
N ALA A 64 -1.76 6.16 -6.55
CA ALA A 64 -2.51 5.12 -5.83
C ALA A 64 -2.46 5.28 -4.30
N LEU A 65 -1.36 5.81 -3.75
CA LEU A 65 -1.28 6.10 -2.32
C LEU A 65 -2.18 7.27 -1.94
N LEU A 66 -2.19 8.33 -2.77
CA LEU A 66 -3.07 9.48 -2.55
C LEU A 66 -4.54 9.04 -2.57
N GLU A 67 -4.94 8.27 -3.57
CA GLU A 67 -6.31 7.75 -3.70
C GLU A 67 -6.69 6.86 -2.52
N LEU A 68 -5.79 5.98 -2.06
CA LEU A 68 -6.01 5.14 -0.88
C LEU A 68 -6.23 5.97 0.39
N LEU A 69 -5.44 7.02 0.59
CA LEU A 69 -5.55 7.89 1.77
C LEU A 69 -6.81 8.77 1.72
N GLN A 70 -7.17 9.30 0.54
CA GLN A 70 -8.41 10.04 0.36
C GLN A 70 -9.62 9.16 0.66
N TRP A 71 -9.65 7.95 0.11
CA TRP A 71 -10.68 6.96 0.41
C TRP A 71 -10.72 6.61 1.91
N TRP A 72 -9.58 6.40 2.55
CA TRP A 72 -9.52 6.11 3.99
C TRP A 72 -10.10 7.25 4.83
N GLN A 73 -9.91 8.49 4.40
CA GLN A 73 -10.46 9.66 5.09
C GLN A 73 -12.00 9.70 5.04
N THR A 74 -12.62 9.24 3.95
CA THR A 74 -14.08 9.21 3.84
C THR A 74 -14.70 8.16 4.75
N ILE A 75 -14.04 7.02 4.97
CA ILE A 75 -14.53 5.98 5.88
C ILE A 75 -14.32 6.35 7.36
N GLN A 76 -13.28 7.13 7.71
CA GLN A 76 -13.11 7.62 9.08
C GLN A 76 -14.19 8.63 9.48
N SER A 77 -14.74 9.40 8.54
CA SER A 77 -15.84 10.32 8.83
C SER A 77 -17.18 9.62 9.14
N LEU A 78 -17.24 8.29 9.03
CA LEU A 78 -18.40 7.46 9.39
C LEU A 78 -18.34 6.98 10.85
N GLU A 79 -18.01 7.87 11.79
CA GLU A 79 -18.05 7.57 13.23
C GLU A 79 -19.41 6.97 13.61
N PRO A 80 -19.47 5.70 14.09
CA PRO A 80 -20.68 5.19 14.70
C PRO A 80 -20.88 5.96 16.00
N GLN A 81 -22.00 6.65 16.15
CA GLN A 81 -22.42 7.27 17.40
C GLN A 81 -22.33 6.23 18.52
N VAL A 82 -21.24 6.26 19.29
CA VAL A 82 -21.08 5.43 20.49
C VAL A 82 -22.10 5.97 21.50
N TYR A 83 -23.28 5.35 21.53
CA TYR A 83 -24.28 5.60 22.56
C TYR A 83 -23.72 5.06 23.88
N LEU A 84 -23.10 5.94 24.66
CA LEU A 84 -22.84 5.67 26.07
C LEU A 84 -24.15 5.93 26.83
N PRO A 85 -24.84 4.91 27.37
CA PRO A 85 -25.94 5.18 28.29
C PRO A 85 -25.35 5.94 29.48
N LEU A 86 -25.93 7.10 29.76
CA LEU A 86 -25.57 7.95 30.89
C LEU A 86 -25.69 7.13 32.18
N ILE A 87 -24.55 6.80 32.80
CA ILE A 87 -24.51 6.37 34.20
C ILE A 87 -24.66 7.64 35.02
N THR A 88 -25.89 8.05 35.30
CA THR A 88 -26.18 8.99 36.38
C THR A 88 -25.92 8.29 37.70
N ARG A 89 -24.95 8.81 38.47
CA ARG A 89 -24.81 8.52 39.90
C ARG A 89 -25.78 9.35 40.71
#